data_AF-A0A357EKL7-F1
#
_entry.id   AF-A0A357EKL7-F1
#
_cell.length_a   1.000
_cell.length_b   1.000
_cell.length_c   1.000
_cell.angle_alpha   90.00
_cell.angle_beta   90.00
_cell.angle_gamma   90.00
#
_symmetry.space_group_name_H-M   'P 1'
#
loop_
_entity.id
_entity.type
_entity.pdbx_description
1 polymer ?
#
loop_
_entity_poly.entity_id
_entity_poly.type
_entity_poly.pdbx_seq_one_letter_code
_entity_poly.pdbx_strand_id
1 'polypeptide(L)'
;MAEPTEESLEKIRKFITGFAEKSGTAMHPNAAVTDAVVKGLASHIDELGKPLCPCNFYKDKEAEAKLRRWICACDEMQIYKYCHCLLFVREDGMPIT
;
A
#
# COMPACT_ATOMS: atom_id res chain seq x y z
N MET A 1 2.92 -17.60 -1.55
CA MET A 1 3.35 -16.39 -2.27
C MET A 1 4.86 -16.41 -2.25
N ALA A 2 5.53 -16.14 -3.37
CA ALA A 2 6.98 -15.97 -3.35
C ALA A 2 7.31 -14.76 -2.47
N GLU A 3 8.43 -14.79 -1.74
CA GLU A 3 8.90 -13.57 -1.08
C GLU A 3 9.27 -12.54 -2.16
N PRO A 4 8.87 -11.27 -2.00
CA PRO A 4 9.19 -10.22 -2.96
C PRO A 4 10.68 -9.92 -2.98
N THR A 5 11.16 -9.35 -4.08
CA THR A 5 12.55 -8.93 -4.22
C THR A 5 12.91 -7.81 -3.26
N GLU A 6 14.16 -7.76 -2.79
CA GLU A 6 14.62 -6.67 -1.92
C GLU A 6 14.53 -5.31 -2.63
N GLU A 7 14.73 -5.28 -3.95
CA GLU A 7 14.55 -4.07 -4.75
C GLU A 7 13.11 -3.53 -4.66
N SER A 8 12.11 -4.40 -4.79
CA SER A 8 10.71 -4.01 -4.67
C SER A 8 10.34 -3.61 -3.24
N LEU A 9 10.89 -4.29 -2.22
CA LEU A 9 10.73 -3.90 -0.82
C LEU A 9 11.29 -2.51 -0.54
N GLU A 10 12.51 -2.20 -1.01
CA GLU A 10 13.11 -0.88 -0.86
C GLU A 10 12.30 0.21 -1.57
N LYS A 11 11.81 -0.06 -2.79
CA LYS A 11 10.95 0.88 -3.53
C LYS A 11 9.69 1.21 -2.73
N ILE A 12 9.01 0.20 -2.19
CA ILE A 12 7.81 0.41 -1.37
C ILE A 12 8.15 1.16 -0.09
N ARG A 13 9.20 0.78 0.64
CA ARG A 13 9.61 1.48 1.87
C ARG A 13 9.87 2.97 1.63
N LYS A 14 10.61 3.31 0.58
CA LYS A 14 10.85 4.72 0.19
C LYS A 14 9.55 5.45 -0.16
N PHE A 15 8.66 4.78 -0.91
CA PHE A 15 7.37 5.34 -1.29
C PHE A 15 6.48 5.62 -0.08
N ILE A 16 6.31 4.66 0.83
CA ILE A 16 5.39 4.82 1.97
C ILE A 16 5.86 5.88 2.94
N THR A 17 7.17 5.97 3.22
CA THR A 17 7.73 7.01 4.09
C THR A 17 7.49 8.39 3.49
N GLY A 18 7.85 8.58 2.21
CA GLY A 18 7.65 9.85 1.54
C GLY A 18 6.17 10.22 1.35
N PHE A 19 5.28 9.25 1.17
CA PHE A 19 3.85 9.51 1.10
C PHE A 19 3.26 9.86 2.47
N ALA A 20 3.65 9.16 3.53
CA ALA A 20 3.18 9.43 4.89
C ALA A 20 3.52 10.86 5.33
N GLU A 21 4.77 11.29 5.12
CA GLU A 21 5.23 12.66 5.38
C GLU A 21 4.42 13.70 4.58
N LYS A 22 4.29 13.51 3.26
CA LYS A 22 3.57 14.46 2.38
C LYS A 22 2.07 14.54 2.68
N SER A 23 1.47 13.43 3.11
CA SER A 23 0.04 13.34 3.30
C SER A 23 -0.41 13.66 4.73
N GLY A 24 0.53 13.88 5.65
CA GLY A 24 0.26 14.18 7.07
C GLY A 24 -0.24 12.97 7.85
N THR A 25 0.20 11.77 7.50
CA THR A 25 -0.27 10.49 8.08
C THR A 25 0.88 9.74 8.71
N ALA A 26 0.58 8.77 9.57
CA ALA A 26 1.54 7.83 10.12
C ALA A 26 1.39 6.44 9.50
N MET A 27 2.45 5.65 9.56
CA MET A 27 2.36 4.20 9.38
C MET A 27 1.73 3.56 10.61
N HIS A 28 1.11 2.38 10.45
CA HIS A 28 0.48 1.69 11.57
C HIS A 28 1.48 1.43 12.72
N PRO A 29 1.12 1.68 13.99
CA PRO A 29 2.03 1.51 15.13
C PRO A 29 2.42 0.03 15.35
N ASN A 30 1.58 -0.92 14.93
CA ASN A 30 1.96 -2.32 14.86
C ASN A 30 2.73 -2.62 13.57
N ALA A 31 4.05 -2.81 13.69
CA ALA A 31 4.95 -3.10 12.59
C ALA A 31 4.53 -4.32 11.75
N ALA A 32 3.91 -5.34 12.35
CA ALA A 32 3.48 -6.54 11.61
C ALA A 32 2.41 -6.21 10.56
N VAL A 33 1.55 -5.22 10.81
CA VAL A 33 0.55 -4.74 9.84
C VAL A 33 1.26 -4.05 8.67
N THR A 34 2.15 -3.12 8.99
CA THR A 34 2.95 -2.40 7.99
C THR A 34 3.77 -3.36 7.12
N ASP A 35 4.45 -4.33 7.73
CA ASP A 35 5.28 -5.31 7.03
C ASP A 35 4.46 -6.21 6.10
N ALA A 36 3.29 -6.66 6.54
CA ALA A 36 2.40 -7.47 5.71
C ALA A 36 1.93 -6.70 4.46
N VAL A 37 1.55 -5.42 4.63
CA VAL A 37 1.12 -4.58 3.51
C VAL A 37 2.29 -4.25 2.58
N VAL A 38 3.47 -3.94 3.14
CA VAL A 38 4.70 -3.69 2.36
C VAL A 38 5.05 -4.89 1.49
N LYS A 39 5.05 -6.10 2.07
CA LYS A 39 5.32 -7.33 1.32
C LYS A 39 4.29 -7.57 0.23
N GLY A 40 3.00 -7.34 0.51
CA GLY A 40 1.93 -7.47 -0.48
C GLY A 40 2.08 -6.49 -1.66
N LEU A 41 2.37 -5.22 -1.36
CA LEU A 41 2.62 -4.20 -2.38
C LEU A 41 3.85 -4.53 -3.23
N ALA A 42 4.93 -4.98 -2.60
CA ALA A 42 6.16 -5.36 -3.29
C ALA A 42 5.95 -6.60 -4.18
N SER A 43 5.19 -7.59 -3.70
CA SER A 43 4.84 -8.78 -4.50
C SER A 43 4.05 -8.39 -5.75
N HIS A 44 3.11 -7.44 -5.64
CA HIS A 44 2.39 -6.94 -6.81
C HIS A 44 3.27 -6.09 -7.75
N ILE A 45 4.32 -5.43 -7.27
CA ILE A 45 5.32 -4.82 -8.16
C ILE A 45 6.03 -5.91 -8.97
N ASP A 46 6.48 -6.99 -8.33
CA ASP A 46 7.20 -8.07 -9.00
C ASP A 46 6.30 -8.80 -10.02
N GLU A 47 5.02 -9.04 -9.67
CA GLU A 47 4.05 -9.76 -10.50
C GLU A 47 3.42 -8.89 -11.62
N LEU A 48 3.05 -7.65 -11.29
CA LEU A 48 2.18 -6.79 -12.14
C LEU A 48 2.90 -5.52 -12.62
N GLY A 49 4.12 -5.25 -12.15
CA GLY A 49 4.86 -4.01 -12.41
C GLY A 49 4.29 -2.78 -11.69
N LYS A 50 3.27 -2.93 -10.83
CA LYS A 50 2.55 -1.85 -10.16
C LYS A 50 2.18 -2.25 -8.72
N PRO A 51 2.23 -1.32 -7.74
CA PRO A 51 1.87 -1.61 -6.36
C PRO A 51 0.36 -1.63 -6.16
N LEU A 52 -0.33 -2.62 -6.74
CA LEU A 52 -1.77 -2.84 -6.56
C LEU A 52 -2.07 -3.11 -5.07
N CYS A 53 -3.14 -2.54 -4.52
CA CYS A 53 -3.49 -2.68 -3.11
C CYS A 53 -3.64 -4.16 -2.70
N PRO A 54 -2.90 -4.67 -1.69
CA PRO A 54 -2.92 -6.10 -1.36
C PRO A 54 -4.14 -6.52 -0.53
N CYS A 55 -4.92 -5.58 -0.01
CA CYS A 55 -6.03 -5.84 0.92
C CYS A 55 -7.39 -5.93 0.23
N ASN A 56 -7.43 -6.05 -1.10
CA ASN A 56 -8.66 -6.20 -1.87
C ASN A 56 -8.63 -7.49 -2.70
N PHE A 57 -9.80 -8.03 -3.02
CA PHE A 57 -9.95 -9.16 -3.91
C PHE A 57 -10.17 -8.67 -5.34
N TYR A 58 -9.32 -9.13 -6.26
CA TYR A 58 -9.44 -8.82 -7.68
C TYR A 58 -9.73 -10.09 -8.46
N LYS A 59 -10.74 -10.03 -9.32
CA LYS A 59 -11.02 -11.13 -10.27
C LYS A 59 -9.92 -11.27 -11.32
N ASP A 60 -9.38 -10.14 -11.77
CA ASP A 60 -8.31 -10.04 -12.77
C ASP A 60 -7.35 -8.93 -12.31
N LYS A 61 -6.19 -9.32 -11.78
CA LYS A 61 -5.22 -8.39 -11.19
C LYS A 61 -4.53 -7.55 -12.28
N GLU A 62 -4.28 -8.16 -13.43
CA GLU A 62 -3.60 -7.57 -14.57
C GLU A 62 -4.45 -6.48 -15.23
N ALA A 63 -5.76 -6.68 -15.31
CA ALA A 63 -6.69 -5.66 -15.76
C ALA A 63 -6.77 -4.49 -14.77
N GLU A 64 -6.89 -4.77 -13.47
CA GLU A 64 -6.96 -3.74 -12.42
C GLU A 64 -5.65 -2.95 -12.28
N ALA A 65 -4.49 -3.59 -12.48
CA ALA A 65 -3.19 -2.93 -12.46
C ALA A 65 -2.99 -1.91 -13.60
N LYS A 66 -3.75 -2.03 -14.69
CA LYS A 66 -3.79 -1.02 -15.78
C LYS A 66 -4.63 0.19 -15.41
N LEU A 67 -5.51 0.07 -14.42
CA LEU A 67 -6.33 1.16 -13.90
C LEU A 67 -5.62 1.83 -12.72
N ARG A 68 -5.93 3.10 -12.47
CA ARG A 68 -5.31 3.86 -11.36
C ARG A 68 -5.95 3.59 -10.00
N ARG A 69 -7.21 3.17 -10.01
CA ARG A 69 -8.12 3.14 -8.85
C ARG A 69 -7.50 2.52 -7.60
N TRP A 70 -6.84 1.38 -7.77
CA TRP A 70 -6.33 0.56 -6.67
C TRP A 70 -4.81 0.55 -6.55
N ILE A 71 -4.09 1.34 -7.35
CA ILE A 71 -2.65 1.45 -7.24
C ILE A 71 -2.32 2.30 -6.01
N CYS A 72 -1.48 1.79 -5.11
CA CYS A 72 -1.13 2.47 -3.88
C CYS A 72 -0.34 3.77 -4.15
N ALA A 73 -0.66 4.91 -3.55
CA ALA A 73 -1.84 5.19 -2.72
C ALA A 73 -3.09 5.28 -3.61
N CYS A 74 -4.10 4.46 -3.30
CA CYS A 74 -5.32 4.30 -4.08
C CYS A 74 -6.20 5.56 -4.04
N ASP A 75 -7.20 5.62 -4.92
CA ASP A 75 -8.09 6.78 -5.01
C ASP A 75 -8.79 7.08 -3.68
N GLU A 76 -9.17 6.04 -2.92
CA GLU A 76 -9.78 6.21 -1.59
C GLU A 76 -8.85 6.93 -0.61
N MET A 77 -7.57 6.59 -0.62
CA MET A 77 -6.58 7.25 0.22
C MET A 77 -6.30 8.69 -0.26
N GLN A 78 -6.30 8.92 -1.56
CA GLN A 78 -6.00 10.26 -2.11
C GLN A 78 -7.17 11.23 -1.97
N ILE A 79 -8.40 10.76 -2.16
CA ILE A 79 -9.61 11.60 -2.19
C ILE A 79 -10.24 11.70 -0.80
N TYR A 80 -10.34 10.58 -0.07
CA TYR A 80 -11.08 10.50 1.19
C TYR A 80 -10.18 10.28 2.41
N LYS A 81 -8.86 10.18 2.22
CA LYS A 81 -7.89 9.85 3.28
C LYS A 81 -8.22 8.53 4.00
N TYR A 82 -8.87 7.60 3.31
CA TYR A 82 -9.23 6.30 3.85
C TYR A 82 -8.29 5.22 3.30
N CYS A 83 -7.56 4.53 4.20
CA CYS A 83 -6.71 3.41 3.86
C CYS A 83 -7.23 2.12 4.50
N HIS A 84 -7.94 1.29 3.73
CA HIS A 84 -8.46 0.01 4.22
C HIS A 84 -7.36 -0.92 4.75
N CYS A 85 -6.17 -0.87 4.16
CA CYS A 85 -5.00 -1.64 4.62
C CYS A 85 -4.45 -1.20 5.98
N LEU A 86 -4.94 -0.09 6.54
CA LEU A 86 -4.39 0.55 7.74
C LEU A 86 -2.89 0.91 7.62
N LEU A 87 -2.38 1.04 6.39
CA LEU A 87 -0.99 1.45 6.16
C LEU A 87 -0.79 2.94 6.44
N PHE A 88 -1.76 3.78 6.07
CA PHE A 88 -1.74 5.22 6.33
C PHE A 88 -2.87 5.55 7.29
N VAL A 89 -2.52 5.88 8.52
CA VAL A 89 -3.43 6.03 9.67
C VAL A 89 -3.05 7.25 10.50
N ARG A 90 -3.84 7.52 11.55
CA ARG A 90 -3.47 8.45 12.62
C ARG A 90 -2.41 7.81 13.53
N GLU A 91 -1.81 8.61 14.41
CA GLU A 91 -0.78 8.15 15.35
C GLU A 91 -1.26 7.03 16.30
N ASP A 92 -2.56 6.96 16.57
CA ASP A 92 -3.20 5.93 17.40
C ASP A 92 -3.52 4.63 16.63
N GLY A 93 -3.18 4.56 15.33
CA GLY A 93 -3.43 3.40 14.47
C GLY A 93 -4.84 3.34 13.89
N MET A 94 -5.72 4.30 14.18
CA MET A 94 -7.07 4.34 13.61
C MET A 94 -7.08 5.00 12.22
N PRO A 95 -8.08 4.67 11.37
CA PRO A 95 -8.33 5.39 10.13
C PRO A 95 -8.39 6.91 10.34
N ILE A 96 -7.97 7.66 9.32
CA ILE A 96 -7.93 9.14 9.39
C ILE A 96 -9.35 9.72 9.38
N THR A 97 -10.29 9.02 8.76
CA THR A 97 -11.71 9.36 8.66
C THR A 97 -12.59 8.25 9.20
#